data_AF-A0A315DEA5-F1
#
_entry.id   AF-A0A315DEA5-F1
#
_cell.length_a   1.000
_cell.length_b   1.000
_cell.length_c   1.000
_cell.angle_alpha   90.00
_cell.angle_beta   90.00
_cell.angle_gamma   90.00
#
_symmetry.space_group_name_H-M   'P 1'
#
loop_
_entity.id
_entity.type
_entity.pdbx_description
1 polymer ?
#
loop_
_entity_poly.entity_id
_entity_poly.type
_entity_poly.pdbx_seq_one_letter_code
_entity_poly.pdbx_strand_id
1 'polypeptide(L)'
;KALIASKAPHANDFTNQRVRKGGEVDPALRSKNRNKSKVRARVEHVFAVVKRLWGFTKVRYRGLAKNATRSFVALGLANIYLARGRRMA
;
A
#
# COMPACT_ATOMS: atom_id res chain seq x y z
N LYS A 1 12.12 -9.95 -12.30
CA LYS A 1 13.23 -9.03 -12.65
C LYS A 1 13.20 -8.61 -14.13
N ALA A 2 13.48 -9.47 -15.11
CA ALA A 2 13.52 -9.09 -16.54
C ALA A 2 12.21 -8.46 -17.09
N LEU A 3 11.04 -8.91 -16.60
CA LEU A 3 9.73 -8.41 -17.04
C LEU A 3 9.41 -6.96 -16.66
N ILE A 4 9.90 -6.48 -15.51
CA ILE A 4 9.66 -5.09 -15.09
C ILE A 4 10.69 -4.17 -15.74
N ALA A 5 11.96 -4.58 -15.77
CA ALA A 5 13.03 -3.81 -16.39
C ALA A 5 12.80 -3.57 -17.88
N SER A 6 12.16 -4.50 -18.61
CA SER A 6 11.85 -4.34 -20.03
C SER A 6 10.78 -3.28 -20.33
N LYS A 7 9.94 -2.93 -19.34
CA LYS A 7 8.90 -1.91 -19.47
C LYS A 7 9.24 -0.62 -18.71
N ALA A 8 10.06 -0.72 -17.67
CA ALA A 8 10.46 0.40 -16.82
C ALA A 8 11.90 0.16 -16.31
N PRO A 9 12.93 0.60 -17.07
CA PRO A 9 14.32 0.28 -16.77
C PRO A 9 14.82 0.88 -15.45
N HIS A 10 14.25 2.01 -15.03
CA HIS A 10 14.62 2.69 -13.78
C HIS A 10 13.76 2.27 -12.58
N ALA A 11 12.84 1.31 -12.73
CA ALA A 11 11.93 0.93 -11.66
C ALA A 11 12.55 -0.13 -10.74
N ASN A 12 12.51 0.13 -9.44
CA ASN A 12 12.87 -0.84 -8.42
C ASN A 12 11.78 -1.93 -8.29
N ASP A 13 12.18 -3.20 -8.34
CA ASP A 13 11.27 -4.34 -8.25
C ASP A 13 10.92 -4.67 -6.79
N PHE A 14 9.74 -4.21 -6.35
CA PHE A 14 9.21 -4.50 -5.01
C PHE A 14 8.31 -5.73 -4.95
N THR A 15 8.26 -6.57 -6.00
CA THR A 15 7.41 -7.77 -5.99
C THR A 15 7.83 -8.74 -4.86
N ASN A 16 6.85 -9.39 -4.24
CA ASN A 16 7.11 -10.45 -3.28
C ASN A 16 7.53 -11.71 -4.03
N GLN A 17 8.68 -12.26 -3.66
CA GLN A 17 9.17 -13.48 -4.30
C GLN A 17 8.34 -14.67 -3.84
N ARG A 18 7.89 -15.49 -4.81
CA ARG A 18 7.16 -16.73 -4.50
C ARG A 18 8.14 -17.77 -3.98
N VAL A 19 7.69 -18.53 -2.98
CA VAL A 19 8.46 -19.61 -2.38
C VAL A 19 7.61 -20.88 -2.47
N ARG A 20 8.19 -22.00 -2.88
CA ARG A 20 7.50 -23.29 -2.96
C ARG A 20 7.49 -23.97 -1.59
N LYS A 21 6.40 -24.69 -1.28
CA LYS A 21 6.30 -25.49 -0.05
C LYS A 21 7.37 -26.59 -0.09
N GLY A 22 8.20 -26.68 0.95
CA GLY A 22 9.28 -27.68 1.05
C GLY A 22 10.63 -27.28 0.44
N GLY A 23 10.75 -26.09 -0.13
CA GLY A 23 12.04 -25.55 -0.58
C GLY A 23 12.77 -24.84 0.57
N GLU A 24 14.10 -24.95 0.59
CA GLU A 24 14.94 -24.19 1.51
C GLU A 24 14.85 -22.70 1.16
N VAL A 25 14.49 -21.88 2.14
CA VAL A 25 14.23 -20.45 1.93
C VAL A 25 15.38 -19.68 2.53
N ASP A 26 16.10 -18.94 1.68
CA ASP A 26 17.10 -17.99 2.17
C ASP A 26 16.45 -17.06 3.23
N PRO A 27 16.95 -17.06 4.48
CA PRO A 27 16.40 -16.25 5.55
C PRO A 27 16.39 -14.76 5.21
N ALA A 28 17.32 -14.27 4.40
CA ALA A 28 17.37 -12.88 3.96
C ALA A 28 16.19 -12.54 3.03
N LEU A 29 15.84 -13.42 2.09
CA LEU A 29 14.66 -13.25 1.22
C LEU A 29 13.36 -13.30 2.02
N ARG A 30 13.28 -14.22 2.99
CA ARG A 30 12.11 -14.33 3.89
C ARG A 30 11.90 -13.05 4.70
N SER A 31 12.97 -12.48 5.26
CA SER A 31 12.92 -11.22 6.01
C SER A 31 12.46 -10.05 5.13
N LYS A 32 13.02 -9.93 3.91
CA LYS A 32 12.62 -8.91 2.93
C LYS A 32 11.13 -8.99 2.58
N ASN A 33 10.63 -10.19 2.26
CA ASN A 33 9.21 -10.39 1.97
C ASN A 33 8.32 -10.07 3.18
N ARG A 34 8.75 -10.41 4.41
CA ARG A 34 8.00 -10.08 5.64
C ARG A 34 7.87 -8.57 5.84
N ASN A 35 8.94 -7.82 5.62
CA ASN A 35 8.89 -6.35 5.72
C ASN A 35 7.94 -5.75 4.67
N LYS A 36 8.06 -6.18 3.41
CA LYS A 36 7.13 -5.78 2.33
C LYS A 36 5.67 -6.04 2.70
N SER A 37 5.36 -7.25 3.19
CA SER A 37 4.01 -7.61 3.61
C SER A 37 3.52 -6.79 4.80
N LYS A 38 4.38 -6.48 5.78
CA LYS A 38 4.04 -5.63 6.92
C LYS A 38 3.65 -4.21 6.48
N VAL A 39 4.43 -3.62 5.57
CA VAL A 39 4.13 -2.29 5.01
C VAL A 39 2.81 -2.33 4.23
N ARG A 40 2.60 -3.36 3.39
CA ARG A 40 1.36 -3.52 2.62
C ARG A 40 0.13 -3.61 3.52
N ALA A 41 0.16 -4.43 4.57
CA ALA A 41 -0.96 -4.57 5.49
C ALA A 41 -1.36 -3.23 6.13
N ARG A 42 -0.38 -2.40 6.51
CA ARG A 42 -0.63 -1.07 7.07
C ARG A 42 -1.32 -0.14 6.06
N VAL A 43 -0.85 -0.16 4.81
CA VAL A 43 -1.41 0.67 3.73
C VAL A 43 -2.82 0.20 3.34
N GLU A 44 -3.04 -1.11 3.25
CA GLU A 44 -4.35 -1.71 2.96
C GLU A 44 -5.40 -1.28 3.99
N HIS A 45 -5.02 -1.14 5.27
CA HIS A 45 -5.92 -0.65 6.31
C HIS A 45 -6.33 0.82 6.11
N VAL A 46 -5.39 1.70 5.73
CA VAL A 46 -5.70 3.10 5.37
C VAL A 46 -6.72 3.14 4.23
N PHE A 47 -6.48 2.35 3.18
CA PHE A 47 -7.40 2.28 2.05
C PHE A 47 -8.75 1.67 2.43
N ALA A 48 -8.80 0.74 3.38
CA ALA A 48 -10.05 0.19 3.88
C ALA A 48 -10.89 1.28 4.57
N VAL A 49 -10.29 2.13 5.41
CA VAL A 49 -10.99 3.28 6.04
C VAL A 49 -11.53 4.21 4.96
N VAL A 50 -10.68 4.66 4.04
CA VAL A 50 -11.07 5.64 3.01
C VAL A 50 -12.14 5.09 2.08
N LYS A 51 -11.99 3.85 1.59
CA LYS A 51 -12.89 3.29 0.58
C LYS A 51 -14.15 2.69 1.17
N ARG A 52 -14.05 1.93 2.27
CA ARG A 52 -15.18 1.22 2.87
C ARG A 52 -15.93 2.09 3.87
N LEU A 53 -15.24 2.72 4.81
CA LEU A 53 -15.88 3.47 5.90
C LEU A 53 -16.41 4.82 5.41
N TRP A 54 -15.64 5.53 4.57
CA TRP A 54 -16.03 6.85 4.07
C TRP A 54 -16.61 6.84 2.65
N GLY A 55 -16.78 5.66 2.06
CA GLY A 55 -17.43 5.50 0.76
C GLY A 55 -16.70 6.15 -0.42
N PHE A 56 -15.37 6.35 -0.33
CA PHE A 56 -14.56 6.90 -1.42
C PHE A 56 -14.28 5.85 -2.51
N THR A 57 -15.34 5.25 -3.05
CA THR A 57 -15.26 4.17 -4.06
C THR A 57 -15.27 4.71 -5.49
N LYS A 58 -15.91 5.85 -5.72
CA LYS A 58 -16.01 6.50 -7.04
C LYS A 58 -15.43 7.92 -7.01
N VAL A 59 -14.72 8.27 -8.08
CA VAL A 59 -14.27 9.64 -8.34
C VAL A 59 -15.48 10.49 -8.67
N ARG A 60 -15.83 11.45 -7.80
CA ARG A 60 -17.07 12.25 -7.94
C ARG A 60 -16.93 13.52 -8.79
N TYR A 61 -15.74 13.94 -9.25
CA TYR A 61 -15.58 15.34 -9.72
C TYR A 61 -14.79 15.62 -11.01
N ARG A 62 -15.20 16.76 -11.57
CA ARG A 62 -14.89 17.51 -12.80
C ARG A 62 -13.42 17.96 -12.98
N GLY A 63 -12.46 17.03 -12.99
CA GLY A 63 -11.06 17.30 -13.37
C GLY A 63 -10.00 16.72 -12.44
N LEU A 64 -8.82 16.41 -13.00
CA LEU A 64 -7.72 15.70 -12.31
C LEU A 64 -7.23 16.41 -11.04
N ALA A 65 -7.01 17.72 -11.11
CA ALA A 65 -6.52 18.51 -9.97
C ALA A 65 -7.45 18.45 -8.76
N LYS A 66 -8.77 18.61 -8.98
CA LYS A 66 -9.78 18.57 -7.92
C LYS A 66 -9.87 17.19 -7.27
N ASN A 67 -9.69 16.13 -8.06
CA ASN A 67 -9.68 14.77 -7.53
C ASN A 67 -8.41 14.46 -6.71
N ALA A 68 -7.26 14.97 -7.15
CA ALA A 68 -6.00 14.82 -6.43
C ALA A 68 -6.07 15.47 -5.04
N THR A 69 -6.50 16.74 -4.96
CA THR A 69 -6.64 17.45 -3.67
C THR A 69 -7.57 16.71 -2.72
N ARG A 70 -8.73 16.23 -3.22
CA ARG A 70 -9.68 15.45 -2.42
C ARG A 70 -9.06 14.15 -1.89
N SER A 71 -8.26 13.47 -2.70
CA SER A 71 -7.59 12.23 -2.31
C SER A 71 -6.51 12.47 -1.25
N PHE A 72 -5.73 13.55 -1.38
CA PHE A 72 -4.71 13.93 -0.38
C PHE A 72 -5.33 14.23 0.98
N VAL A 73 -6.41 15.02 1.01
CA VAL A 73 -7.11 15.34 2.26
C VAL A 73 -7.70 14.08 2.90
N ALA A 74 -8.35 13.21 2.13
CA ALA A 74 -8.90 11.96 2.64
C ALA A 74 -7.81 11.05 3.23
N LEU A 75 -6.67 10.89 2.56
CA LEU A 75 -5.57 10.07 3.08
C LEU A 75 -4.94 10.69 4.34
N GLY A 76 -4.80 12.01 4.39
CA GLY A 76 -4.33 12.72 5.58
C GLY A 76 -5.24 12.49 6.79
N LEU A 77 -6.55 12.63 6.60
CA LEU A 77 -7.54 12.37 7.64
C LEU A 77 -7.53 10.90 8.08
N ALA A 78 -7.37 9.96 7.15
CA ALA A 78 -7.33 8.54 7.48
C ALA A 78 -6.13 8.19 8.36
N ASN A 79 -4.96 8.81 8.10
CA ASN A 79 -3.79 8.66 8.95
C ASN A 79 -4.03 9.18 10.38
N ILE A 80 -4.72 10.31 10.54
CA ILE A 80 -5.09 10.85 11.86
C ILE A 80 -6.07 9.94 12.57
N TYR A 81 -7.12 9.47 11.86
CA TYR A 81 -8.11 8.53 12.39
C TYR A 81 -7.46 7.25 12.92
N LEU A 82 -6.51 6.69 12.18
CA LEU A 82 -5.76 5.51 12.61
C LEU A 82 -4.78 5.77 13.76
N ALA A 83 -4.24 6.99 13.85
CA ALA A 83 -3.40 7.39 14.96
C ALA A 83 -4.17 7.60 16.27
N ARG A 84 -5.50 7.87 16.22
CA ARG A 84 -6.35 8.07 17.40
C ARG A 84 -6.29 6.90 18.37
N GLY A 85 -6.36 5.66 17.90
CA GLY A 85 -6.30 4.47 18.76
C GLY A 85 -4.97 4.31 19.51
N ARG A 86 -3.91 4.99 19.07
CA ARG A 86 -2.57 4.97 19.69
C ARG A 86 -2.33 6.14 20.65
N ARG A 87 -3.14 7.20 20.56
CA ARG A 87 -3.05 8.41 21.42
C ARG A 87 -4.06 8.43 22.56
N MET A 88 -5.05 7.55 22.53
CA MET A 88 -6.05 7.37 23.60
C MET A 88 -5.73 6.15 24.49
N ALA A 89 -4.53 5.60 24.36
CA ALA A 89 -3.98 4.50 25.14
C ALA A 89 -2.78 5.01 25.94
#